data_AF-A0A1X4HYC2-F1
#
_entry.id   AF-A0A1X4HYC2-F1
#
_cell.length_a   1.000
_cell.length_b   1.000
_cell.length_c   1.000
_cell.angle_alpha   90.00
_cell.angle_beta   90.00
_cell.angle_gamma   90.00
#
_symmetry.space_group_name_H-M   'P 1'
#
loop_
_entity.id
_entity.type
_entity.pdbx_description
1 polymer ?
#
loop_
_entity_poly.entity_id
_entity_poly.type
_entity_poly.pdbx_seq_one_letter_code
_entity_poly.pdbx_strand_id
1 'polypeptide(L)'
;GGAWLFVETGGDTEAEARARAETIVRAADVVDALVVTDPARQRALWRVREDASGTATRMPDGAEAWPGWEDCAVPPARLGAYLRDFRSLMADHGLRGTPYGHFGDGCVHVRIDFDLLTGPGVARFRRFSEDLADLVVAHGGSLSGEHGDGRARAELLPRMYGAETVALFERVKAVWDPDDLLNPGMLVRPAPLDTGLRFSVLPREPVDVAFGYPADGGDFSAAVRRCVGVAKCRTTSVSGSAVMCPSFRATGEERHSTRGRARLLHEMLAGELVTDGWRSTEVRDALDLCLSCKGCRSDCPVEVDMATYKAEFLHHHYAGRRRPAAHYAMGWLPVWLGWVARTRSAGAVNALASVGPLADVAKRLGGIAREREIPRVAGETFTRWWRRRGGPSGEGKPVVLWPDTFTEHLSPSVGRAAVRVLEAAGLRVVLPPTLRPGSRPVGDARSRSALSLLTARRGRVCCGLTYISTGQLDRARAVLRRTLDLLEPVLATDAPLVVLEPSCAAALRTDVPELLHDDPR
;
A
#
# COMPACT_ATOMS: atom_id res chain seq x y z
N GLY A 1 -25.49 15.71 11.92
CA GLY A 1 -24.36 16.65 12.04
C GLY A 1 -23.49 16.57 10.80
N GLY A 2 -22.83 17.67 10.41
CA GLY A 2 -21.94 17.73 9.24
C GLY A 2 -20.43 17.73 9.57
N ALA A 3 -20.07 17.60 10.85
CA ALA A 3 -18.69 17.60 11.35
C ALA A 3 -18.61 16.82 12.68
N TRP A 4 -17.40 16.42 13.06
CA TRP A 4 -17.08 15.76 14.33
C TRP A 4 -16.08 16.61 15.11
N LEU A 5 -16.32 16.79 16.41
CA LEU A 5 -15.35 17.36 17.33
C LEU A 5 -14.76 16.22 18.16
N PHE A 6 -13.45 16.03 18.08
CA PHE A 6 -12.73 15.04 18.87
C PHE A 6 -12.00 15.74 20.01
N VAL A 7 -12.27 15.31 21.25
CA VAL A 7 -11.77 15.93 22.48
C VAL A 7 -11.17 14.87 23.37
N GLU A 8 -9.97 15.14 23.89
CA GLU A 8 -9.33 14.32 24.92
C GLU A 8 -9.30 15.10 26.24
N THR A 9 -9.59 14.40 27.35
CA THR A 9 -9.59 14.96 28.69
C THR A 9 -8.73 14.10 29.61
N GLY A 10 -7.76 14.72 30.28
CA GLY A 10 -6.99 14.09 31.35
C GLY A 10 -7.62 14.27 32.72
N GLY A 11 -7.12 13.55 33.72
CA GLY A 11 -7.46 13.65 35.15
C GLY A 11 -6.52 12.76 35.95
N ASP A 12 -6.45 12.95 37.27
CA ASP A 12 -5.63 12.11 38.15
C ASP A 12 -6.19 10.68 38.25
N THR A 13 -7.48 10.52 37.92
CA THR A 13 -8.18 9.23 37.82
C THR A 13 -9.01 9.15 36.55
N GLU A 14 -9.33 7.92 36.10
CA GLU A 14 -10.26 7.70 34.98
C GLU A 14 -11.63 8.34 35.25
N ALA A 15 -12.12 8.27 36.50
CA ALA A 15 -13.39 8.87 36.90
C ALA A 15 -13.38 10.39 36.74
N GLU A 16 -12.28 11.04 37.09
CA GLU A 16 -12.12 12.49 36.92
C GLU A 16 -12.04 12.88 35.45
N ALA A 17 -11.22 12.17 34.65
CA ALA A 17 -11.13 12.38 33.21
C ALA A 17 -12.51 12.24 32.54
N ARG A 18 -13.26 11.18 32.90
CA ARG A 18 -14.62 10.95 32.41
C ARG A 18 -15.58 12.08 32.83
N ALA A 19 -15.55 12.52 34.08
CA ALA A 19 -16.42 13.60 34.57
C ALA A 19 -16.14 14.93 33.83
N ARG A 20 -14.87 15.20 33.49
CA ARG A 20 -14.48 16.34 32.65
C ARG A 20 -15.04 16.21 31.23
N ALA A 21 -14.92 15.04 30.59
CA ALA A 21 -15.52 14.78 29.28
C ALA A 21 -17.05 14.97 29.28
N GLU A 22 -17.75 14.43 30.29
CA GLU A 22 -19.20 14.58 30.43
C GLU A 22 -19.61 16.04 30.68
N THR A 23 -18.76 16.83 31.33
CA THR A 23 -18.99 18.27 31.50
C THR A 23 -18.93 19.00 30.17
N ILE A 24 -17.98 18.65 29.30
CA ILE A 24 -17.88 19.21 27.94
C ILE A 24 -19.11 18.82 27.12
N VAL A 25 -19.53 17.55 27.16
CA VAL A 25 -20.73 17.08 26.45
C VAL A 25 -21.98 17.85 26.89
N ARG A 26 -22.17 18.08 28.20
CA ARG A 26 -23.31 18.86 28.71
C ARG A 26 -23.28 20.33 28.28
N ALA A 27 -22.09 20.90 28.11
CA ALA A 27 -21.92 22.30 27.70
C ALA A 27 -21.97 22.49 26.18
N ALA A 28 -21.76 21.42 25.40
CA ALA A 28 -21.69 21.50 23.95
C ALA A 28 -23.08 21.40 23.30
N ASP A 29 -23.33 22.25 22.31
CA ASP A 29 -24.51 22.18 21.45
C ASP A 29 -24.29 21.15 20.34
N VAL A 30 -24.39 19.86 20.69
CA VAL A 30 -24.11 18.72 19.81
C VAL A 30 -25.36 17.88 19.55
N VAL A 31 -25.44 17.30 18.35
CA VAL A 31 -26.55 16.41 17.96
C VAL A 31 -26.42 15.02 18.61
N ASP A 32 -25.20 14.57 18.83
CA ASP A 32 -24.89 13.30 19.50
C ASP A 32 -23.48 13.35 20.10
N ALA A 33 -23.20 12.51 21.09
CA ALA A 33 -21.92 12.43 21.76
C ALA A 33 -21.58 11.01 22.21
N LEU A 34 -20.29 10.66 22.13
CA LEU A 34 -19.78 9.38 22.61
C LEU A 34 -18.54 9.61 23.49
N VAL A 35 -18.63 9.24 24.77
CA VAL A 35 -17.49 9.22 25.69
C VAL A 35 -16.84 7.83 25.67
N VAL A 36 -15.55 7.78 25.36
CA VAL A 36 -14.78 6.53 25.23
C VAL A 36 -13.68 6.48 26.28
N THR A 37 -13.78 5.55 27.22
CA THR A 37 -12.75 5.32 28.25
C THR A 37 -11.88 4.09 27.99
N ASP A 38 -12.35 3.14 27.17
CA ASP A 38 -11.56 1.95 26.81
C ASP A 38 -10.29 2.35 26.02
N PRO A 39 -9.08 2.03 26.52
CA PRO A 39 -7.84 2.45 25.89
C PRO A 39 -7.65 1.92 24.46
N ALA A 40 -8.19 0.74 24.14
CA ALA A 40 -8.09 0.19 22.79
C ALA A 40 -8.94 0.98 21.78
N ARG A 41 -10.17 1.35 22.16
CA ARG A 41 -11.03 2.23 21.36
C ARG A 41 -10.47 3.65 21.26
N GLN A 42 -9.91 4.21 22.34
CA GLN A 42 -9.25 5.52 22.29
C GLN A 42 -8.12 5.54 21.27
N ARG A 43 -7.23 4.53 21.30
CA ARG A 43 -6.16 4.39 20.30
C ARG A 43 -6.68 4.26 18.86
N ALA A 44 -7.79 3.56 18.66
CA ALA A 44 -8.40 3.43 17.35
C ALA A 44 -8.91 4.79 16.82
N LEU A 45 -9.54 5.60 17.68
CA LEU A 45 -10.02 6.94 17.32
C LEU A 45 -8.86 7.91 17.07
N TRP A 46 -7.84 7.90 17.93
CA TRP A 46 -6.64 8.71 17.74
C TRP A 46 -5.93 8.37 16.44
N ARG A 47 -5.83 7.09 16.10
CA ARG A 47 -5.26 6.66 14.82
C ARG A 47 -6.00 7.29 13.62
N VAL A 48 -7.32 7.43 13.67
CA VAL A 48 -8.08 8.11 12.59
C VAL A 48 -7.62 9.56 12.43
N ARG A 49 -7.46 10.29 13.54
CA ARG A 49 -7.01 11.69 13.53
C ARG A 49 -5.54 11.85 13.12
N GLU A 50 -4.66 10.96 13.56
CA GLU A 50 -3.24 10.95 13.22
C GLU A 50 -3.02 10.60 11.74
N ASP A 51 -3.77 9.63 11.21
CA ASP A 51 -3.69 9.18 9.83
C ASP A 51 -4.39 10.13 8.83
N ALA A 52 -5.16 11.13 9.31
CA ALA A 52 -5.92 12.09 8.51
C ALA A 52 -5.09 12.78 7.41
N SER A 53 -3.83 13.12 7.73
CA SER A 53 -2.92 13.77 6.79
C SER A 53 -2.69 12.95 5.51
N GLY A 54 -2.76 11.62 5.60
CA GLY A 54 -2.66 10.71 4.47
C GLY A 54 -4.03 10.31 3.91
N THR A 55 -5.00 9.98 4.76
CA THR A 55 -6.30 9.46 4.31
C THR A 55 -7.13 10.50 3.56
N ALA A 56 -6.99 11.79 3.91
CA ALA A 56 -7.71 12.88 3.24
C ALA A 56 -7.20 13.20 1.83
N THR A 57 -6.19 12.49 1.32
CA THR A 57 -5.62 12.76 -0.02
C THR A 57 -6.44 12.16 -1.18
N ARG A 58 -7.52 11.44 -0.86
CA ARG A 58 -8.50 10.92 -1.82
C ARG A 58 -9.90 11.32 -1.34
N MET A 59 -10.67 11.92 -2.24
CA MET A 59 -12.06 12.28 -2.03
C MET A 59 -12.96 11.05 -2.19
N PRO A 60 -14.22 11.06 -1.70
CA PRO A 60 -15.13 9.92 -1.82
C PRO A 60 -15.42 9.46 -3.25
N ASP A 61 -15.28 10.34 -4.23
CA ASP A 61 -15.41 10.06 -5.67
C ASP A 61 -14.12 9.54 -6.31
N GLY A 62 -13.04 9.35 -5.53
CA GLY A 62 -11.74 8.89 -5.98
C GLY A 62 -10.80 10.01 -6.46
N ALA A 63 -11.29 11.25 -6.58
CA ALA A 63 -10.49 12.39 -6.98
C ALA A 63 -9.37 12.65 -5.96
N GLU A 64 -8.26 13.19 -6.44
CA GLU A 64 -7.09 13.42 -5.61
C GLU A 64 -7.17 14.77 -4.94
N ALA A 65 -6.68 14.82 -3.70
CA ALA A 65 -6.56 16.03 -2.93
C ALA A 65 -5.15 16.13 -2.36
N TRP A 66 -4.49 17.27 -2.56
CA TRP A 66 -3.05 17.39 -2.35
C TRP A 66 -2.72 18.25 -1.13
N PRO A 67 -1.54 17.99 -0.51
CA PRO A 67 -0.88 18.99 0.31
C PRO A 67 -0.38 20.16 -0.55
N GLY A 68 -0.17 21.31 0.07
CA GLY A 68 0.34 22.54 -0.52
C GLY A 68 0.26 23.71 0.47
N TRP A 69 -0.97 24.13 0.79
CA TRP A 69 -1.22 25.36 1.56
C TRP A 69 -1.78 25.13 2.97
N GLU A 70 -2.27 23.93 3.25
CA GLU A 70 -3.01 23.57 4.44
C GLU A 70 -2.28 23.65 5.77
N ASP A 71 -2.27 24.84 6.35
CA ASP A 71 -1.72 25.06 7.69
C ASP A 71 -2.04 26.46 8.22
N CYS A 72 -3.18 27.03 7.84
CA CYS A 72 -3.46 28.41 8.26
C CYS A 72 -3.97 28.42 9.69
N ALA A 73 -3.40 29.32 10.49
CA ALA A 73 -3.82 29.56 11.85
C ALA A 73 -4.45 30.95 11.95
N VAL A 74 -5.65 31.06 12.50
CA VAL A 74 -6.29 32.35 12.82
C VAL A 74 -6.60 32.39 14.31
N PRO A 75 -6.76 33.57 14.94
CA PRO A 75 -7.21 33.64 16.33
C PRO A 75 -8.48 32.79 16.52
N PRO A 76 -8.58 31.91 17.53
CA PRO A 76 -9.71 30.97 17.68
C PRO A 76 -11.09 31.66 17.67
N ALA A 77 -11.18 32.87 18.23
CA ALA A 77 -12.40 33.68 18.20
C ALA A 77 -12.86 34.09 16.79
N ARG A 78 -11.95 34.10 15.80
CA ARG A 78 -12.22 34.42 14.39
C ARG A 78 -12.37 33.18 13.52
N LEU A 79 -12.07 31.99 14.02
CA LEU A 79 -12.05 30.75 13.25
C LEU A 79 -13.37 30.49 12.51
N GLY A 80 -14.51 30.70 13.16
CA GLY A 80 -15.82 30.48 12.54
C GLY A 80 -16.10 31.43 11.36
N ALA A 81 -15.65 32.69 11.43
CA ALA A 81 -15.78 33.65 10.33
C ALA A 81 -14.82 33.29 9.19
N TYR A 82 -13.55 33.03 9.52
CA TYR A 82 -12.55 32.56 8.57
C TYR A 82 -13.00 31.32 7.79
N LEU A 83 -13.54 30.30 8.46
CA LEU A 83 -13.99 29.07 7.80
C LEU A 83 -15.17 29.29 6.83
N ARG A 84 -16.02 30.30 7.08
CA ARG A 84 -17.10 30.66 6.13
C ARG A 84 -16.54 31.34 4.90
N ASP A 85 -15.64 32.30 5.08
CA ASP A 85 -15.01 33.02 3.97
C ASP A 85 -14.10 32.09 3.16
N PHE A 86 -13.34 31.22 3.83
CA PHE A 86 -12.51 30.18 3.21
C PHE A 86 -13.34 29.23 2.35
N ARG A 87 -14.52 28.81 2.82
CA ARG A 87 -15.45 28.00 2.02
C ARG A 87 -15.97 28.75 0.81
N SER A 88 -16.26 30.05 0.93
CA SER A 88 -16.65 30.88 -0.21
C SER A 88 -15.51 30.94 -1.24
N LEU A 89 -14.29 31.22 -0.79
CA LEU A 89 -13.11 31.29 -1.66
C LEU A 89 -12.87 29.97 -2.41
N MET A 90 -12.97 28.82 -1.72
CA MET A 90 -12.89 27.52 -2.41
C MET A 90 -13.96 27.37 -3.49
N ALA A 91 -15.20 27.78 -3.20
CA ALA A 91 -16.29 27.71 -4.17
C ALA A 91 -16.05 28.64 -5.38
N ASP A 92 -15.55 29.85 -5.16
CA ASP A 92 -15.23 30.83 -6.21
C ASP A 92 -14.15 30.32 -7.17
N HIS A 93 -13.20 29.54 -6.66
CA HIS A 93 -12.18 28.86 -7.47
C HIS A 93 -12.61 27.48 -7.99
N GLY A 94 -13.82 27.02 -7.64
CA GLY A 94 -14.32 25.70 -8.02
C GLY A 94 -13.50 24.54 -7.43
N LEU A 95 -13.03 24.71 -6.20
CA LEU A 95 -12.21 23.75 -5.45
C LEU A 95 -13.02 23.11 -4.32
N ARG A 96 -12.64 21.89 -3.96
CA ARG A 96 -13.21 21.12 -2.85
C ARG A 96 -12.09 20.67 -1.94
N GLY A 97 -12.42 20.53 -0.65
CA GLY A 97 -11.48 19.97 0.30
C GLY A 97 -12.13 19.53 1.60
N THR A 98 -11.42 18.66 2.30
CA THR A 98 -11.86 18.12 3.60
C THR A 98 -11.07 18.78 4.73
N PRO A 99 -11.67 19.67 5.52
CA PRO A 99 -10.99 20.32 6.63
C PRO A 99 -10.83 19.39 7.84
N TYR A 100 -9.67 19.43 8.49
CA TYR A 100 -9.34 18.76 9.74
C TYR A 100 -8.24 19.56 10.46
N GLY A 101 -8.09 19.44 11.77
CA GLY A 101 -6.99 20.15 12.43
C GLY A 101 -7.19 20.37 13.92
N HIS A 102 -6.56 21.43 14.40
CA HIS A 102 -6.47 21.83 15.79
C HIS A 102 -7.39 23.04 16.01
N PHE A 103 -8.70 22.77 16.05
CA PHE A 103 -9.71 23.83 16.17
C PHE A 103 -9.54 24.70 17.42
N GLY A 104 -9.04 24.12 18.52
CA GLY A 104 -8.73 24.86 19.75
C GLY A 104 -7.65 25.92 19.58
N ASP A 105 -6.69 25.68 18.68
CA ASP A 105 -5.58 26.57 18.37
C ASP A 105 -5.86 27.47 17.15
N GLY A 106 -7.04 27.32 16.54
CA GLY A 106 -7.40 28.04 15.32
C GLY A 106 -6.60 27.61 14.08
N CYS A 107 -5.86 26.49 14.15
CA CYS A 107 -5.07 25.93 13.06
C CYS A 107 -5.85 24.85 12.32
N VAL A 108 -6.10 25.07 11.03
CA VAL A 108 -6.89 24.14 10.19
C VAL A 108 -6.11 23.72 8.96
N HIS A 109 -6.08 22.40 8.76
CA HIS A 109 -5.59 21.76 7.56
C HIS A 109 -6.76 21.35 6.66
N VAL A 110 -6.46 21.14 5.38
CA VAL A 110 -7.42 20.83 4.33
C VAL A 110 -6.65 20.15 3.20
N ARG A 111 -7.11 19.00 2.71
CA ARG A 111 -6.61 18.49 1.43
C ARG A 111 -7.50 19.05 0.33
N ILE A 112 -6.92 19.74 -0.65
CA ILE A 112 -7.67 20.42 -1.71
C ILE A 112 -7.42 19.71 -3.04
N ASP A 113 -8.47 19.56 -3.84
CA ASP A 113 -8.44 18.90 -5.16
C ASP A 113 -7.79 19.73 -6.28
N PHE A 114 -6.62 20.30 -6.00
CA PHE A 114 -5.84 21.03 -6.99
C PHE A 114 -5.45 20.14 -8.18
N ASP A 115 -5.68 20.66 -9.39
CA ASP A 115 -5.01 20.17 -10.58
C ASP A 115 -3.60 20.78 -10.65
N LEU A 116 -2.61 20.01 -10.19
CA LEU A 116 -1.19 20.39 -10.23
C LEU A 116 -0.45 19.75 -11.43
N LEU A 117 -1.19 19.22 -12.40
CA LEU A 117 -0.65 18.54 -13.58
C LEU A 117 -0.74 19.43 -14.82
N THR A 118 -1.80 20.23 -14.95
CA THR A 118 -2.02 21.09 -16.12
C THR A 118 -1.62 22.54 -15.86
N GLY A 119 -1.22 23.25 -16.93
CA GLY A 119 -0.92 24.69 -16.85
C GLY A 119 -2.09 25.53 -16.29
N PRO A 120 -3.34 25.37 -16.77
CA PRO A 120 -4.50 26.05 -16.20
C PRO A 120 -4.76 25.73 -14.73
N GLY A 121 -4.55 24.47 -14.33
CA GLY A 121 -4.68 24.04 -12.93
C GLY A 121 -3.64 24.69 -12.03
N VAL A 122 -2.37 24.70 -12.44
CA VAL A 122 -1.28 25.36 -11.72
C VAL A 122 -1.50 26.88 -11.61
N ALA A 123 -1.96 27.53 -12.67
CA ALA A 123 -2.31 28.95 -12.63
C ALA A 123 -3.47 29.24 -11.65
N ARG A 124 -4.43 28.32 -11.52
CA ARG A 124 -5.51 28.42 -10.54
C ARG A 124 -5.00 28.23 -9.12
N PHE A 125 -4.13 27.23 -8.89
CA PHE A 125 -3.46 27.03 -7.61
C PHE A 125 -2.74 28.30 -7.15
N ARG A 126 -2.05 28.99 -8.08
CA ARG A 126 -1.40 30.27 -7.78
C ARG A 126 -2.38 31.35 -7.32
N ARG A 127 -3.40 31.65 -8.12
CA ARG A 127 -4.39 32.68 -7.77
C ARG A 127 -5.07 32.38 -6.44
N PHE A 128 -5.48 31.12 -6.24
CA PHE A 128 -6.08 30.69 -4.98
C PHE A 128 -5.14 30.90 -3.79
N SER A 129 -3.85 30.58 -3.92
CA SER A 129 -2.88 30.75 -2.84
C SER A 129 -2.64 32.22 -2.50
N GLU A 130 -2.61 33.11 -3.51
CA GLU A 130 -2.51 34.57 -3.32
C GLU A 130 -3.75 35.13 -2.60
N ASP A 131 -4.96 34.79 -3.07
CA ASP A 131 -6.22 35.24 -2.47
C ASP A 131 -6.38 34.70 -1.03
N LEU A 132 -5.95 33.46 -0.80
CA LEU A 132 -6.01 32.86 0.52
C LEU A 132 -5.02 33.50 1.50
N ALA A 133 -3.84 33.92 1.03
CA ALA A 133 -2.91 34.69 1.85
C ALA A 133 -3.54 36.00 2.33
N ASP A 134 -4.20 36.72 1.44
CA ASP A 134 -4.92 37.95 1.79
C ASP A 134 -6.05 37.68 2.79
N LEU A 135 -6.82 36.61 2.57
CA LEU A 135 -7.91 36.22 3.48
C LEU A 135 -7.39 35.91 4.89
N VAL A 136 -6.32 35.13 5.00
CA VAL A 136 -5.72 34.76 6.30
C VAL A 136 -5.23 36.01 7.03
N VAL A 137 -4.54 36.92 6.33
CA VAL A 137 -4.05 38.18 6.90
C VAL A 137 -5.20 39.08 7.33
N ALA A 138 -6.28 39.17 6.54
CA ALA A 138 -7.49 39.91 6.92
C ALA A 138 -8.14 39.34 8.19
N HIS A 139 -8.01 38.03 8.42
CA HIS A 139 -8.40 37.36 9.66
C HIS A 139 -7.39 37.46 10.80
N GLY A 140 -6.28 38.20 10.61
CA GLY A 140 -5.22 38.35 11.60
C GLY A 140 -4.47 37.05 11.87
N GLY A 141 -4.42 36.16 10.88
CA GLY A 141 -3.82 34.84 10.98
C GLY A 141 -2.41 34.74 10.41
N SER A 142 -1.88 33.52 10.49
CA SER A 142 -0.61 33.08 9.92
C SER A 142 -0.83 32.12 8.76
N LEU A 143 -0.01 32.26 7.70
CA LEU A 143 -0.01 31.37 6.53
C LEU A 143 0.44 29.95 6.89
N SER A 144 1.23 29.80 7.97
CA SER A 144 1.66 28.52 8.54
C SER A 144 1.56 28.55 10.07
N GLY A 145 0.87 27.56 10.64
CA GLY A 145 0.75 27.31 12.07
C GLY A 145 1.85 26.38 12.58
N GLU A 146 2.03 25.21 11.96
CA GLU A 146 2.95 24.17 12.45
C GLU A 146 3.91 23.58 11.38
N HIS A 147 3.56 23.62 10.10
CA HIS A 147 4.32 22.98 9.02
C HIS A 147 5.57 23.77 8.59
N GLY A 148 5.64 25.05 8.94
CA GLY A 148 6.61 26.00 8.42
C GLY A 148 6.29 26.47 6.99
N ASP A 149 6.95 27.55 6.57
CA ASP A 149 6.64 28.19 5.29
C ASP A 149 7.26 27.45 4.10
N GLY A 150 8.55 27.08 4.23
CA GLY A 150 9.32 26.39 3.19
C GLY A 150 9.22 27.06 1.82
N ARG A 151 9.30 26.29 0.75
CA ARG A 151 9.08 26.77 -0.62
C ARG A 151 7.60 27.07 -0.91
N ALA A 152 6.67 26.42 -0.23
CA ALA A 152 5.25 26.48 -0.55
C ALA A 152 4.62 27.84 -0.23
N ARG A 153 5.17 28.58 0.76
CA ARG A 153 4.59 29.83 1.25
C ARG A 153 5.55 31.02 1.23
N ALA A 154 6.86 30.78 1.06
CA ALA A 154 7.88 31.83 1.19
C ALA A 154 7.63 33.04 0.27
N GLU A 155 7.16 32.84 -0.96
CA GLU A 155 6.83 33.94 -1.88
C GLU A 155 5.74 34.88 -1.31
N LEU A 156 4.84 34.35 -0.47
CA LEU A 156 3.69 35.05 0.08
C LEU A 156 3.94 35.66 1.47
N LEU A 157 5.11 35.42 2.07
CA LEU A 157 5.49 36.03 3.36
C LEU A 157 5.42 37.56 3.40
N PRO A 158 5.74 38.31 2.32
CA PRO A 158 5.56 39.76 2.32
C PRO A 158 4.11 40.20 2.56
N ARG A 159 3.11 39.37 2.22
CA ARG A 159 1.69 39.69 2.50
C ARG A 159 1.38 39.68 3.99
N MET A 160 2.06 38.81 4.75
CA MET A 160 1.83 38.64 6.19
C MET A 160 2.76 39.52 7.04
N TYR A 161 4.05 39.56 6.72
CA TYR A 161 5.06 40.27 7.52
C TYR A 161 5.42 41.65 6.99
N GLY A 162 5.06 41.98 5.75
CA GLY A 162 5.55 43.16 5.05
C GLY A 162 6.96 43.00 4.48
N ALA A 163 7.28 43.81 3.46
CA ALA A 163 8.56 43.73 2.75
C ALA A 163 9.78 44.03 3.64
N GLU A 164 9.65 44.97 4.59
CA GLU A 164 10.76 45.36 5.47
C GLU A 164 11.20 44.21 6.39
N THR A 165 10.23 43.51 6.97
CA THR A 165 10.47 42.35 7.84
C THR A 165 11.12 41.21 7.07
N VAL A 166 10.63 40.91 5.86
CA VAL A 166 11.21 39.86 5.01
C VAL A 166 12.64 40.24 4.59
N ALA A 167 12.90 41.52 4.30
CA ALA A 167 14.27 42.00 4.03
C ALA A 167 15.19 41.85 5.26
N LEU A 168 14.67 41.95 6.48
CA LEU A 168 15.44 41.65 7.70
C LEU A 168 15.77 40.15 7.78
N PHE A 169 14.84 39.25 7.46
CA PHE A 169 15.12 37.81 7.40
C PHE A 169 16.25 37.50 6.42
N GLU A 170 16.23 38.16 5.26
CA GLU A 170 17.29 38.03 4.26
C GLU A 170 18.66 38.50 4.79
N ARG A 171 18.72 39.63 5.49
CA ARG A 171 19.98 40.10 6.12
C ARG A 171 20.48 39.12 7.16
N VAL A 172 19.59 38.56 7.99
CA VAL A 172 19.97 37.54 8.98
C VAL A 172 20.55 36.32 8.28
N LYS A 173 19.92 35.85 7.21
CA LYS A 173 20.43 34.74 6.39
C LYS A 173 21.83 35.05 5.84
N ALA A 174 22.04 36.24 5.29
CA ALA A 174 23.31 36.63 4.68
C ALA A 174 24.48 36.72 5.69
N VAL A 175 24.20 37.01 6.96
CA VAL A 175 25.23 37.02 8.02
C VAL A 175 25.74 35.61 8.32
N TRP A 176 24.86 34.62 8.35
CA TRP A 176 25.19 33.25 8.75
C TRP A 176 25.51 32.32 7.58
N ASP A 177 25.05 32.65 6.38
CA ASP A 177 25.24 31.87 5.16
C ASP A 177 25.47 32.81 3.96
N PRO A 178 26.63 33.49 3.91
CA PRO A 178 26.93 34.48 2.88
C PRO A 178 27.01 33.88 1.47
N ASP A 179 27.34 32.58 1.37
CA ASP A 179 27.45 31.84 0.12
C ASP A 179 26.14 31.13 -0.28
N ASP A 180 25.07 31.28 0.52
CA ASP A 180 23.73 30.70 0.32
C ASP A 180 23.73 29.16 0.14
N LEU A 181 24.58 28.45 0.89
CA LEU A 181 24.74 26.99 0.78
C LEU A 181 23.70 26.22 1.61
N LEU A 182 23.15 26.82 2.67
CA LEU A 182 22.24 26.18 3.60
C LEU A 182 20.78 26.33 3.14
N ASN A 183 20.31 25.39 2.33
CA ASN A 183 18.91 25.29 1.88
C ASN A 183 18.42 26.54 1.10
N PRO A 184 19.06 26.88 -0.03
CA PRO A 184 18.76 28.08 -0.82
C PRO A 184 17.32 28.12 -1.33
N GLY A 185 16.79 29.34 -1.49
CA GLY A 185 15.44 29.59 -2.00
C GLY A 185 14.32 29.23 -1.02
N MET A 186 14.63 29.09 0.27
CA MET A 186 13.67 28.79 1.34
C MET A 186 13.56 30.00 2.28
N LEU A 187 12.32 30.37 2.65
CA LEU A 187 11.97 31.56 3.46
C LEU A 187 12.33 32.90 2.84
N VAL A 188 13.56 33.08 2.38
CA VAL A 188 14.10 34.29 1.75
C VAL A 188 14.59 33.98 0.35
N ARG A 189 14.55 34.99 -0.52
CA ARG A 189 14.83 34.84 -1.97
C ARG A 189 14.14 33.61 -2.59
N PRO A 190 12.83 33.40 -2.37
CA PRO A 190 12.17 32.19 -2.82
C PRO A 190 12.02 32.16 -4.35
N ALA A 191 11.99 30.95 -4.91
CA ALA A 191 11.47 30.76 -6.26
C ALA A 191 9.94 31.00 -6.28
N PRO A 192 9.33 31.28 -7.45
CA PRO A 192 7.88 31.42 -7.55
C PRO A 192 7.14 30.14 -7.08
N LEU A 193 6.03 30.31 -6.37
CA LEU A 193 5.25 29.26 -5.69
C LEU A 193 4.73 28.19 -6.65
N ASP A 194 4.57 28.53 -7.92
CA ASP A 194 4.07 27.69 -9.00
C ASP A 194 5.19 26.99 -9.80
N THR A 195 6.44 27.05 -9.30
CA THR A 195 7.60 26.40 -9.94
C THR A 195 8.13 25.21 -9.15
N GLY A 196 8.64 24.21 -9.88
CA GLY A 196 9.20 22.98 -9.29
C GLY A 196 8.19 22.21 -8.45
N LEU A 197 6.94 22.21 -8.90
CA LEU A 197 5.86 21.41 -8.31
C LEU A 197 6.17 19.92 -8.52
N ARG A 198 5.91 19.13 -7.49
CA ARG A 198 6.27 17.70 -7.49
C ARG A 198 5.74 16.94 -8.71
N PHE A 199 4.56 17.30 -9.22
CA PHE A 199 3.89 16.52 -10.27
C PHE A 199 4.13 17.06 -11.68
N SER A 200 4.66 18.27 -11.83
CA SER A 200 4.84 18.91 -13.15
C SER A 200 5.83 18.18 -14.04
N VAL A 201 6.72 17.37 -13.43
CA VAL A 201 7.76 16.59 -14.11
C VAL A 201 7.33 15.18 -14.48
N LEU A 202 6.13 14.74 -14.04
CA LEU A 202 5.65 13.40 -14.34
C LEU A 202 5.13 13.29 -15.78
N PRO A 203 5.12 12.08 -16.37
CA PRO A 203 4.51 11.85 -17.67
C PRO A 203 3.05 12.32 -17.71
N ARG A 204 2.65 12.99 -18.79
CA ARG A 204 1.27 13.48 -18.99
C ARG A 204 0.31 12.40 -19.48
N GLU A 205 0.85 11.37 -20.12
CA GLU A 205 0.11 10.21 -20.60
C GLU A 205 0.43 8.99 -19.73
N PRO A 206 -0.54 8.08 -19.50
CA PRO A 206 -0.29 6.84 -18.79
C PRO A 206 0.85 6.04 -19.45
N VAL A 207 1.70 5.44 -18.61
CA VAL A 207 2.76 4.54 -19.08
C VAL A 207 2.21 3.15 -19.34
N ASP A 208 2.88 2.38 -20.22
CA ASP A 208 2.52 0.98 -20.46
C ASP A 208 2.68 0.15 -19.18
N VAL A 209 1.63 -0.61 -18.84
CA VAL A 209 1.52 -1.35 -17.57
C VAL A 209 0.88 -2.71 -17.75
N ALA A 210 1.26 -3.65 -16.89
CA ALA A 210 0.67 -4.97 -16.84
C ALA A 210 -0.52 -5.05 -15.86
N PHE A 211 -0.45 -4.35 -14.73
CA PHE A 211 -1.57 -4.24 -13.79
C PHE A 211 -2.56 -3.16 -14.23
N GLY A 212 -3.83 -3.32 -13.84
CA GLY A 212 -4.92 -2.42 -14.22
C GLY A 212 -5.14 -1.21 -13.30
N TYR A 213 -4.42 -1.08 -12.18
CA TYR A 213 -4.48 0.05 -11.23
C TYR A 213 -5.89 0.66 -11.04
N PRO A 214 -6.91 -0.12 -10.63
CA PRO A 214 -8.31 0.32 -10.66
C PRO A 214 -8.59 1.51 -9.71
N ALA A 215 -7.83 1.63 -8.61
CA ALA A 215 -7.96 2.75 -7.67
C ALA A 215 -7.23 4.03 -8.12
N ASP A 216 -6.50 3.97 -9.24
CA ASP A 216 -5.67 5.05 -9.77
C ASP A 216 -5.92 5.25 -11.28
N GLY A 217 -7.11 4.87 -11.77
CA GLY A 217 -7.55 5.13 -13.15
C GLY A 217 -6.76 4.37 -14.23
N GLY A 218 -6.11 3.27 -13.88
CA GLY A 218 -5.23 2.53 -14.80
C GLY A 218 -3.83 3.14 -14.96
N ASP A 219 -3.50 4.19 -14.21
CA ASP A 219 -2.24 4.91 -14.34
C ASP A 219 -1.25 4.59 -13.20
N PHE A 220 -0.09 4.06 -13.58
CA PHE A 220 1.00 3.82 -12.64
C PHE A 220 1.59 5.11 -12.07
N SER A 221 1.59 6.21 -12.84
CA SER A 221 2.08 7.51 -12.34
C SER A 221 1.19 8.02 -11.22
N ALA A 222 -0.14 7.93 -11.37
CA ALA A 222 -1.14 8.15 -10.33
C ALA A 222 -0.92 7.26 -9.09
N ALA A 223 -0.66 5.96 -9.29
CA ALA A 223 -0.36 5.05 -8.18
C ALA A 223 0.92 5.43 -7.41
N VAL A 224 1.99 5.84 -8.12
CA VAL A 224 3.26 6.27 -7.49
C VAL A 224 3.10 7.57 -6.70
N ARG A 225 2.30 8.52 -7.20
CA ARG A 225 2.09 9.82 -6.52
C ARG A 225 1.14 9.77 -5.32
N ARG A 226 0.48 8.65 -5.03
CA ARG A 226 -0.25 8.42 -3.76
C ARG A 226 0.60 8.73 -2.53
N CYS A 227 1.90 8.45 -2.57
CA CYS A 227 2.78 8.73 -1.44
C CYS A 227 2.92 10.24 -1.22
N VAL A 228 2.29 10.83 -0.21
CA VAL A 228 2.44 12.27 0.10
C VAL A 228 3.55 12.59 1.11
N GLY A 229 4.39 11.60 1.45
CA GLY A 229 5.61 11.85 2.22
C GLY A 229 5.47 11.87 3.75
N VAL A 230 4.31 11.46 4.32
CA VAL A 230 4.01 11.41 5.77
C VAL A 230 4.98 10.58 6.63
N ALA A 231 5.92 9.85 6.02
CA ALA A 231 7.02 9.19 6.69
C ALA A 231 6.67 8.09 7.71
N LYS A 232 5.39 7.69 7.85
CA LYS A 232 4.95 6.58 8.72
C LYS A 232 5.72 5.28 8.47
N CYS A 233 6.31 5.11 7.29
CA CYS A 233 7.17 3.98 6.94
C CYS A 233 8.57 3.97 7.55
N ARG A 234 8.98 5.05 8.23
CA ARG A 234 10.29 5.19 8.87
C ARG A 234 10.27 4.75 10.32
N THR A 235 9.57 3.67 10.62
CA THR A 235 9.57 3.05 11.95
C THR A 235 10.91 2.37 12.20
N THR A 236 11.54 2.62 13.35
CA THR A 236 12.78 1.92 13.78
C THR A 236 12.49 0.75 14.72
N SER A 237 11.32 0.73 15.36
CA SER A 237 10.84 -0.34 16.23
C SER A 237 9.49 -0.87 15.76
N VAL A 238 9.09 -2.05 16.25
CA VAL A 238 7.75 -2.59 16.05
C VAL A 238 6.93 -2.28 17.30
N SER A 239 5.83 -1.56 17.14
CA SER A 239 4.80 -1.41 18.16
C SER A 239 3.53 -2.12 17.70
N GLY A 240 2.99 -3.00 18.56
CA GLY A 240 1.75 -3.73 18.29
C GLY A 240 1.81 -4.58 17.02
N SER A 241 0.82 -4.44 16.15
CA SER A 241 0.64 -5.23 14.92
C SER A 241 1.24 -4.59 13.66
N ALA A 242 1.96 -3.47 13.78
CA ALA A 242 2.55 -2.79 12.63
C ALA A 242 3.61 -3.66 11.92
N VAL A 243 3.55 -3.74 10.60
CA VAL A 243 4.41 -4.60 9.77
C VAL A 243 5.47 -3.79 9.03
N MET A 244 5.12 -2.58 8.60
CA MET A 244 5.93 -1.68 7.77
C MET A 244 7.36 -1.42 8.31
N CYS A 245 8.32 -0.95 7.50
CA CYS A 245 9.01 -1.72 6.46
C CYS A 245 10.27 -2.40 7.07
N PRO A 246 10.41 -3.74 7.05
CA PRO A 246 11.55 -4.43 7.68
C PRO A 246 12.92 -4.04 7.11
N SER A 247 13.00 -3.78 5.80
CA SER A 247 14.25 -3.39 5.14
C SER A 247 14.79 -2.06 5.66
N PHE A 248 13.93 -1.05 5.82
CA PHE A 248 14.32 0.23 6.42
C PHE A 248 14.80 0.03 7.86
N ARG A 249 14.09 -0.78 8.66
CA ARG A 249 14.50 -1.10 10.03
C ARG A 249 15.88 -1.73 10.10
N ALA A 250 16.19 -2.62 9.16
CA ALA A 250 17.48 -3.29 9.10
C ALA A 250 18.61 -2.34 8.64
N THR A 251 18.35 -1.45 7.67
CA THR A 251 19.41 -0.66 7.04
C THR A 251 19.54 0.77 7.56
N GLY A 252 18.47 1.36 8.11
CA GLY A 252 18.39 2.80 8.41
C GLY A 252 18.33 3.73 7.18
N GLU A 253 18.64 3.22 5.99
CA GLU A 253 18.67 3.98 4.75
C GLU A 253 17.28 4.29 4.17
N GLU A 254 17.04 5.57 3.83
CA GLU A 254 15.74 6.06 3.34
C GLU A 254 15.24 5.32 2.10
N ARG A 255 16.13 4.98 1.15
CA ARG A 255 15.79 4.26 -0.09
C ARG A 255 15.10 2.90 0.16
N HIS A 256 15.26 2.31 1.34
CA HIS A 256 14.63 1.05 1.71
C HIS A 256 13.32 1.21 2.49
N SER A 257 12.85 2.44 2.69
CA SER A 257 11.51 2.73 3.20
C SER A 257 10.48 2.74 2.07
N THR A 258 9.18 2.65 2.41
CA THR A 258 8.11 2.80 1.40
C THR A 258 8.19 4.15 0.70
N ARG A 259 8.41 5.22 1.46
CA ARG A 259 8.53 6.60 0.95
C ARG A 259 9.73 6.73 0.02
N GLY A 260 10.90 6.21 0.40
CA GLY A 260 12.10 6.25 -0.44
C GLY A 260 11.92 5.47 -1.75
N ARG A 261 11.30 4.28 -1.71
CA ARG A 261 10.99 3.52 -2.92
C ARG A 261 9.99 4.25 -3.82
N ALA A 262 8.95 4.84 -3.24
CA ALA A 262 8.00 5.65 -3.99
C ALA A 262 8.67 6.88 -4.61
N ARG A 263 9.63 7.51 -3.91
CA ARG A 263 10.42 8.61 -4.47
C ARG A 263 11.30 8.15 -5.62
N LEU A 264 12.00 7.02 -5.51
CA LEU A 264 12.82 6.49 -6.62
C LEU A 264 11.97 6.11 -7.84
N LEU A 265 10.80 5.52 -7.65
CA LEU A 265 9.85 5.28 -8.74
C LEU A 265 9.34 6.58 -9.36
N HIS A 266 9.13 7.61 -8.55
CA HIS A 266 8.77 8.94 -9.05
C HIS A 266 9.89 9.57 -9.87
N GLU A 267 11.15 9.52 -9.41
CA GLU A 267 12.32 9.99 -10.17
C GLU A 267 12.49 9.23 -11.49
N MET A 268 12.23 7.92 -11.48
CA MET A 268 12.28 7.08 -12.67
C MET A 268 11.24 7.51 -13.71
N LEU A 269 10.04 7.87 -13.26
CA LEU A 269 8.98 8.36 -14.14
C LEU A 269 9.26 9.78 -14.63
N ALA A 270 9.83 10.63 -13.77
CA ALA A 270 10.21 11.99 -14.13
C ALA A 270 11.37 12.04 -15.15
N GLY A 271 12.33 11.12 -15.02
CA GLY A 271 13.45 10.99 -15.97
C GLY A 271 14.51 12.09 -15.87
N GLU A 272 14.45 12.97 -14.85
CA GLU A 272 15.44 14.05 -14.65
C GLU A 272 16.72 13.54 -13.98
N LEU A 273 16.57 12.83 -12.85
CA LEU A 273 17.70 12.26 -12.09
C LEU A 273 17.93 10.77 -12.40
N VAL A 274 16.85 10.00 -12.51
CA VAL A 274 16.90 8.57 -12.86
C VAL A 274 16.49 8.42 -14.33
N THR A 275 17.47 8.50 -15.21
CA THR A 275 17.27 8.65 -16.66
C THR A 275 17.01 7.33 -17.40
N ASP A 276 17.41 6.19 -16.83
CA ASP A 276 17.28 4.86 -17.45
C ASP A 276 15.84 4.29 -17.40
N GLY A 277 14.88 5.01 -16.83
CA GLY A 277 13.48 4.60 -16.72
C GLY A 277 13.34 3.18 -16.11
N TRP A 278 12.55 2.32 -16.74
CA TRP A 278 12.39 0.91 -16.34
C TRP A 278 13.71 0.10 -16.28
N ARG A 279 14.79 0.60 -16.86
CA ARG A 279 16.11 -0.05 -16.84
C ARG A 279 16.99 0.39 -15.69
N SER A 280 16.58 1.40 -14.92
CA SER A 280 17.32 1.97 -13.78
C SER A 280 17.76 0.93 -12.76
N THR A 281 18.98 1.10 -12.26
CA THR A 281 19.57 0.21 -11.26
C THR A 281 19.29 0.68 -9.84
N GLU A 282 19.13 1.98 -9.66
CA GLU A 282 18.78 2.67 -8.42
C GLU A 282 17.43 2.18 -7.89
N VAL A 283 16.42 2.13 -8.78
CA VAL A 283 15.09 1.62 -8.46
C VAL A 283 15.13 0.12 -8.20
N ARG A 284 15.83 -0.64 -9.06
CA ARG A 284 16.01 -2.09 -8.88
C ARG A 284 16.58 -2.39 -7.50
N ASP A 285 17.64 -1.71 -7.09
CA ASP A 285 18.33 -1.98 -5.82
C ASP A 285 17.46 -1.65 -4.61
N ALA A 286 16.73 -0.53 -4.66
CA ALA A 286 15.79 -0.18 -3.60
C ALA A 286 14.65 -1.21 -3.46
N LEU A 287 14.16 -1.74 -4.59
CA LEU A 287 13.09 -2.74 -4.64
C LEU A 287 13.57 -4.17 -4.34
N ASP A 288 14.86 -4.47 -4.51
CA ASP A 288 15.40 -5.82 -4.29
C ASP A 288 15.13 -6.29 -2.84
N LEU A 289 15.41 -5.43 -1.86
CA LEU A 289 15.13 -5.68 -0.44
C LEU A 289 13.64 -5.58 -0.04
N CYS A 290 12.73 -5.28 -0.97
CA CYS A 290 11.30 -5.30 -0.70
C CYS A 290 10.78 -6.75 -0.64
N LEU A 291 10.23 -7.15 0.51
CA LEU A 291 9.69 -8.50 0.71
C LEU A 291 8.37 -8.77 -0.02
N SER A 292 7.77 -7.76 -0.66
CA SER A 292 6.44 -7.86 -1.30
C SER A 292 5.33 -8.30 -0.34
N CYS A 293 5.45 -8.00 0.96
CA CYS A 293 4.53 -8.45 2.00
C CYS A 293 3.21 -7.65 2.06
N LYS A 294 3.06 -6.60 1.25
CA LYS A 294 1.90 -5.66 1.25
C LYS A 294 1.60 -4.98 2.59
N GLY A 295 2.48 -5.04 3.59
CA GLY A 295 2.34 -4.27 4.83
C GLY A 295 2.29 -2.75 4.58
N CYS A 296 2.93 -2.29 3.50
CA CYS A 296 2.83 -0.90 3.04
C CYS A 296 1.40 -0.50 2.65
N ARG A 297 0.62 -1.41 2.06
CA ARG A 297 -0.77 -1.14 1.68
C ARG A 297 -1.67 -1.04 2.91
N SER A 298 -1.48 -1.91 3.90
CA SER A 298 -2.32 -1.96 5.10
C SER A 298 -2.00 -0.89 6.14
N ASP A 299 -0.72 -0.57 6.35
CA ASP A 299 -0.32 0.34 7.44
C ASP A 299 -0.22 1.80 6.98
N CYS A 300 -0.09 2.05 5.67
CA CYS A 300 0.06 3.40 5.12
C CYS A 300 -1.31 4.06 4.97
N PRO A 301 -1.51 5.29 5.46
CA PRO A 301 -2.80 5.97 5.34
C PRO A 301 -3.20 6.31 3.89
N VAL A 302 -2.24 6.24 2.95
CA VAL A 302 -2.48 6.42 1.51
C VAL A 302 -2.48 5.10 0.72
N GLU A 303 -2.40 3.96 1.41
CA GLU A 303 -2.55 2.61 0.82
C GLU A 303 -1.57 2.29 -0.34
N VAL A 304 -0.33 2.76 -0.26
CA VAL A 304 0.71 2.47 -1.28
C VAL A 304 0.99 0.97 -1.37
N ASP A 305 0.80 0.37 -2.55
CA ASP A 305 1.09 -1.05 -2.81
C ASP A 305 2.47 -1.25 -3.47
N MET A 306 3.52 -1.17 -2.63
CA MET A 306 4.89 -1.35 -3.10
C MET A 306 5.17 -2.78 -3.62
N ALA A 307 4.33 -3.76 -3.28
CA ALA A 307 4.47 -5.12 -3.81
C ALA A 307 4.04 -5.16 -5.29
N THR A 308 2.88 -4.58 -5.61
CA THR A 308 2.42 -4.40 -7.00
C THR A 308 3.42 -3.55 -7.78
N TYR A 309 3.92 -2.43 -7.21
CA TYR A 309 4.86 -1.55 -7.92
C TYR A 309 6.19 -2.26 -8.21
N LYS A 310 6.68 -3.08 -7.28
CA LYS A 310 7.84 -3.94 -7.51
C LYS A 310 7.60 -4.92 -8.64
N ALA A 311 6.45 -5.60 -8.63
CA ALA A 311 6.13 -6.61 -9.63
C ALA A 311 6.04 -6.00 -11.05
N GLU A 312 5.39 -4.83 -11.17
CA GLU A 312 5.33 -4.04 -12.41
C GLU A 312 6.72 -3.61 -12.88
N PHE A 313 7.52 -2.98 -12.00
CA PHE A 313 8.89 -2.59 -12.33
C PHE A 313 9.74 -3.79 -12.79
N LEU A 314 9.70 -4.92 -12.08
CA LEU A 314 10.48 -6.11 -12.44
C LEU A 314 9.99 -6.78 -13.72
N HIS A 315 8.73 -6.57 -14.13
CA HIS A 315 8.21 -7.04 -15.40
C HIS A 315 8.88 -6.29 -16.55
N HIS A 316 8.79 -4.96 -16.54
CA HIS A 316 9.42 -4.09 -17.54
C HIS A 316 10.93 -4.13 -17.50
N HIS A 317 11.51 -4.11 -16.30
CA HIS A 317 12.95 -4.19 -16.12
C HIS A 317 13.46 -5.44 -16.82
N TYR A 318 12.95 -6.63 -16.50
CA TYR A 318 13.50 -7.84 -17.10
C TYR A 318 12.87 -8.25 -18.45
N ALA A 319 12.09 -7.39 -19.10
CA ALA A 319 11.61 -7.64 -20.46
C ALA A 319 12.79 -7.78 -21.44
N GLY A 320 12.87 -8.91 -22.15
CA GLY A 320 13.98 -9.23 -23.05
C GLY A 320 15.36 -9.40 -22.38
N ARG A 321 15.45 -9.39 -21.04
CA ARG A 321 16.72 -9.45 -20.28
C ARG A 321 16.83 -10.71 -19.42
N ARG A 322 18.06 -11.10 -19.11
CA ARG A 322 18.34 -12.20 -18.18
C ARG A 322 17.95 -11.79 -16.76
N ARG A 323 17.12 -12.61 -16.10
CA ARG A 323 16.75 -12.44 -14.69
C ARG A 323 17.80 -13.02 -13.74
N PRO A 324 17.87 -12.54 -12.48
CA PRO A 324 18.67 -13.16 -11.43
C PRO A 324 18.27 -14.63 -11.21
N ALA A 325 19.23 -15.45 -10.78
CA ALA A 325 18.99 -16.87 -10.51
C ALA A 325 17.86 -17.10 -9.49
N ALA A 326 17.76 -16.24 -8.48
CA ALA A 326 16.70 -16.27 -7.47
C ALA A 326 15.29 -16.17 -8.09
N HIS A 327 15.12 -15.42 -9.19
CA HIS A 327 13.82 -15.29 -9.85
C HIS A 327 13.38 -16.60 -10.51
N TYR A 328 14.33 -17.42 -10.96
CA TYR A 328 14.04 -18.75 -11.50
C TYR A 328 13.83 -19.76 -10.38
N ALA A 329 14.73 -19.82 -9.39
CA ALA A 329 14.66 -20.77 -8.29
C ALA A 329 13.38 -20.60 -7.45
N MET A 330 13.05 -19.35 -7.10
CA MET A 330 11.87 -19.01 -6.29
C MET A 330 10.63 -18.80 -7.16
N GLY A 331 10.74 -18.11 -8.30
CA GLY A 331 9.58 -17.84 -9.14
C GLY A 331 8.96 -19.11 -9.70
N TRP A 332 9.78 -20.11 -10.04
CA TRP A 332 9.33 -21.39 -10.58
C TRP A 332 9.25 -22.48 -9.50
N LEU A 333 9.23 -22.09 -8.23
CA LEU A 333 9.03 -22.97 -7.08
C LEU A 333 7.87 -23.97 -7.27
N PRO A 334 6.68 -23.57 -7.75
CA PRO A 334 5.58 -24.52 -7.98
C PRO A 334 5.89 -25.59 -9.03
N VAL A 335 6.74 -25.27 -10.02
CA VAL A 335 7.08 -26.17 -11.13
C VAL A 335 7.99 -27.28 -10.67
N TRP A 336 9.14 -26.92 -10.07
CA TRP A 336 10.13 -27.93 -9.69
C TRP A 336 9.68 -28.75 -8.48
N LEU A 337 8.96 -28.16 -7.51
CA LEU A 337 8.32 -28.92 -6.43
C LEU A 337 7.25 -29.88 -6.97
N GLY A 338 6.52 -29.45 -8.00
CA GLY A 338 5.59 -30.30 -8.74
C GLY A 338 6.29 -31.53 -9.35
N TRP A 339 7.47 -31.33 -9.94
CA TRP A 339 8.30 -32.41 -10.47
C TRP A 339 8.81 -33.35 -9.38
N VAL A 340 9.39 -32.82 -8.30
CA VAL A 340 9.87 -33.62 -7.15
C VAL A 340 8.76 -34.49 -6.57
N ALA A 341 7.56 -33.93 -6.44
CA ALA A 341 6.39 -34.68 -6.00
C ALA A 341 5.99 -35.78 -6.99
N ARG A 342 6.06 -35.50 -8.30
CA ARG A 342 5.70 -36.43 -9.38
C ARG A 342 6.67 -37.60 -9.49
N THR A 343 7.98 -37.33 -9.39
CA THR A 343 9.06 -38.33 -9.46
C THR A 343 9.30 -39.05 -8.14
N ARG A 344 8.65 -38.62 -7.04
CA ARG A 344 8.86 -39.13 -5.68
C ARG A 344 10.31 -38.98 -5.20
N SER A 345 11.03 -37.97 -5.68
CA SER A 345 12.45 -37.75 -5.38
C SER A 345 12.71 -36.90 -4.13
N ALA A 346 11.68 -36.58 -3.32
CA ALA A 346 11.83 -35.71 -2.16
C ALA A 346 12.90 -36.19 -1.16
N GLY A 347 13.01 -37.50 -0.93
CA GLY A 347 14.05 -38.07 -0.07
C GLY A 347 15.47 -37.79 -0.59
N ALA A 348 15.69 -37.97 -1.89
CA ALA A 348 16.97 -37.67 -2.53
C ALA A 348 17.29 -36.16 -2.50
N VAL A 349 16.30 -35.30 -2.79
CA VAL A 349 16.46 -33.84 -2.72
C VAL A 349 16.85 -33.39 -1.32
N ASN A 350 16.17 -33.89 -0.29
CA ASN A 350 16.48 -33.56 1.10
C ASN A 350 17.86 -34.11 1.54
N ALA A 351 18.23 -35.31 1.09
CA ALA A 351 19.54 -35.88 1.38
C ALA A 351 20.66 -35.03 0.76
N LEU A 352 20.52 -34.63 -0.51
CA LEU A 352 21.47 -33.73 -1.18
C LEU A 352 21.54 -32.36 -0.50
N ALA A 353 20.40 -31.79 -0.10
CA ALA A 353 20.34 -30.52 0.61
C ALA A 353 20.95 -30.58 2.03
N SER A 354 21.10 -31.77 2.62
CA SER A 354 21.76 -31.95 3.91
C SER A 354 23.28 -32.03 3.83
N VAL A 355 23.84 -32.22 2.63
CA VAL A 355 25.29 -32.24 2.40
C VAL A 355 25.79 -30.81 2.20
N GLY A 356 26.48 -30.26 3.21
CA GLY A 356 26.90 -28.84 3.25
C GLY A 356 27.50 -28.29 1.94
N PRO A 357 28.52 -28.93 1.35
CA PRO A 357 29.10 -28.48 0.08
C PRO A 357 28.10 -28.47 -1.09
N LEU A 358 27.23 -29.48 -1.19
CA LEU A 358 26.21 -29.54 -2.25
C LEU A 358 25.11 -28.49 -2.03
N ALA A 359 24.70 -28.28 -0.78
CA ALA A 359 23.76 -27.24 -0.41
C ALA A 359 24.33 -25.84 -0.71
N ASP A 360 25.61 -25.60 -0.46
CA ASP A 360 26.29 -24.34 -0.76
C ASP A 360 26.35 -24.06 -2.26
N VAL A 361 26.65 -25.07 -3.09
CA VAL A 361 26.59 -24.96 -4.56
C VAL A 361 25.16 -24.68 -5.01
N ALA A 362 24.18 -25.41 -4.50
CA ALA A 362 22.77 -25.20 -4.84
C ALA A 362 22.28 -23.80 -4.45
N LYS A 363 22.64 -23.31 -3.25
CA LYS A 363 22.31 -21.95 -2.78
C LYS A 363 22.93 -20.90 -3.69
N ARG A 364 24.23 -21.03 -4.03
CA ARG A 364 24.92 -20.12 -4.95
C ARG A 364 24.27 -20.09 -6.33
N LEU A 365 23.98 -21.26 -6.92
CA LEU A 365 23.34 -21.37 -8.24
C LEU A 365 21.88 -20.89 -8.23
N GLY A 366 21.20 -21.00 -7.08
CA GLY A 366 19.82 -20.55 -6.90
C GLY A 366 19.69 -19.08 -6.49
N GLY A 367 20.80 -18.35 -6.29
CA GLY A 367 20.75 -16.97 -5.78
C GLY A 367 20.24 -16.87 -4.34
N ILE A 368 20.52 -17.86 -3.51
CA ILE A 368 20.13 -17.94 -2.10
C ILE A 368 21.34 -17.59 -1.23
N ALA A 369 21.13 -16.71 -0.24
CA ALA A 369 22.17 -16.36 0.73
C ALA A 369 22.69 -17.60 1.48
N ARG A 370 24.00 -17.68 1.72
CA ARG A 370 24.65 -18.90 2.23
C ARG A 370 24.19 -19.26 3.63
N GLU A 371 23.79 -18.26 4.41
CA GLU A 371 23.32 -18.34 5.80
C GLU A 371 21.89 -18.93 5.89
N ARG A 372 21.19 -19.07 4.77
CA ARG A 372 19.81 -19.58 4.75
C ARG A 372 19.78 -21.10 4.67
N GLU A 373 18.87 -21.66 5.44
CA GLU A 373 18.52 -23.07 5.35
C GLU A 373 17.61 -23.33 4.15
N ILE A 374 17.85 -24.43 3.44
CA ILE A 374 16.95 -24.90 2.38
C ILE A 374 15.77 -25.61 3.04
N PRO A 375 14.51 -25.17 2.77
CA PRO A 375 13.34 -25.84 3.33
C PRO A 375 13.28 -27.31 2.93
N ARG A 376 12.90 -28.18 3.87
CA ARG A 376 12.69 -29.61 3.57
C ARG A 376 11.46 -29.78 2.68
N VAL A 377 11.61 -30.58 1.64
CA VAL A 377 10.49 -30.98 0.75
C VAL A 377 9.76 -32.17 1.38
N ALA A 378 8.44 -32.09 1.48
CA ALA A 378 7.64 -33.16 2.07
C ALA A 378 7.66 -34.43 1.21
N GLY A 379 7.93 -35.58 1.82
CA GLY A 379 7.86 -36.89 1.16
C GLY A 379 6.46 -37.26 0.66
N GLU A 380 5.44 -36.72 1.33
CA GLU A 380 4.04 -36.82 0.95
C GLU A 380 3.39 -35.44 0.90
N THR A 381 2.88 -35.06 -0.27
CA THR A 381 2.17 -33.79 -0.45
C THR A 381 0.79 -33.78 0.23
N PHE A 382 0.28 -32.59 0.55
CA PHE A 382 -1.02 -32.44 1.20
C PHE A 382 -2.15 -33.10 0.40
N THR A 383 -2.26 -32.84 -0.89
CA THR A 383 -3.30 -33.46 -1.74
C THR A 383 -3.12 -34.97 -1.90
N ARG A 384 -1.90 -35.51 -1.78
CA ARG A 384 -1.67 -36.97 -1.80
C ARG A 384 -2.23 -37.60 -0.53
N TRP A 385 -1.91 -37.01 0.62
CA TRP A 385 -2.50 -37.42 1.90
C TRP A 385 -4.03 -37.32 1.86
N TRP A 386 -4.60 -36.22 1.37
CA TRP A 386 -6.05 -36.00 1.25
C TRP A 386 -6.75 -37.11 0.46
N ARG A 387 -6.18 -37.51 -0.67
CA ARG A 387 -6.74 -38.61 -1.49
C ARG A 387 -6.67 -39.96 -0.77
N ARG A 388 -5.58 -40.26 -0.06
CA ARG A 388 -5.47 -41.52 0.70
C ARG A 388 -6.48 -41.58 1.84
N ARG A 389 -6.80 -40.43 2.45
CA ARG A 389 -7.77 -40.33 3.53
C ARG A 389 -9.21 -40.70 3.09
N GLY A 390 -9.54 -40.58 1.79
CA GLY A 390 -10.88 -40.86 1.27
C GLY A 390 -11.71 -39.64 0.92
N GLY A 391 -11.14 -38.43 0.96
CA GLY A 391 -11.82 -37.19 0.54
C GLY A 391 -12.63 -36.51 1.65
N PRO A 392 -13.63 -35.67 1.29
CA PRO A 392 -14.45 -34.92 2.24
C PRO A 392 -15.19 -35.84 3.24
N SER A 393 -15.20 -35.45 4.52
CA SER A 393 -15.99 -36.09 5.58
C SER A 393 -17.13 -35.19 6.05
N GLY A 394 -18.27 -35.78 6.42
CA GLY A 394 -19.40 -35.08 7.07
C GLY A 394 -20.37 -34.37 6.13
N GLU A 395 -21.54 -33.99 6.68
CA GLU A 395 -22.63 -33.29 5.98
C GLU A 395 -22.71 -31.78 6.30
N GLY A 396 -21.67 -31.24 6.95
CA GLY A 396 -21.60 -29.83 7.34
C GLY A 396 -21.54 -28.84 6.17
N LYS A 397 -21.57 -27.54 6.48
CA LYS A 397 -21.44 -26.48 5.48
C LYS A 397 -20.10 -26.60 4.73
N PRO A 398 -20.08 -26.57 3.38
CA PRO A 398 -18.85 -26.73 2.62
C PRO A 398 -17.89 -25.56 2.83
N VAL A 399 -16.60 -25.86 2.96
CA VAL A 399 -15.49 -24.90 2.98
C VAL A 399 -14.40 -25.37 2.03
N VAL A 400 -13.94 -24.49 1.14
CA VAL A 400 -12.90 -24.82 0.17
C VAL A 400 -11.55 -24.50 0.78
N LEU A 401 -10.75 -25.53 1.08
CA LEU A 401 -9.41 -25.36 1.61
C LEU A 401 -8.40 -25.27 0.46
N TRP A 402 -7.75 -24.11 0.33
CA TRP A 402 -6.77 -23.83 -0.71
C TRP A 402 -5.40 -24.45 -0.41
N PRO A 403 -4.90 -25.36 -1.27
CA PRO A 403 -3.57 -25.96 -1.09
C PRO A 403 -2.51 -25.10 -1.79
N ASP A 404 -2.04 -24.04 -1.12
CA ASP A 404 -0.95 -23.21 -1.64
C ASP A 404 0.35 -24.04 -1.82
N THR A 405 1.30 -23.52 -2.60
CA THR A 405 2.56 -24.21 -2.93
C THR A 405 3.34 -24.67 -1.70
N PHE A 406 3.35 -23.87 -0.63
CA PHE A 406 4.09 -24.17 0.59
C PHE A 406 3.38 -25.25 1.41
N THR A 407 2.07 -25.12 1.62
CA THR A 407 1.24 -26.15 2.28
C THR A 407 1.25 -27.47 1.50
N GLU A 408 1.22 -27.43 0.16
CA GLU A 408 1.20 -28.64 -0.66
C GLU A 408 2.52 -29.41 -0.59
N HIS A 409 3.66 -28.72 -0.66
CA HIS A 409 4.95 -29.35 -0.95
C HIS A 409 5.98 -29.29 0.18
N LEU A 410 5.86 -28.35 1.12
CA LEU A 410 6.85 -28.14 2.18
C LEU A 410 6.27 -28.47 3.56
N SER A 411 5.10 -27.88 3.88
CA SER A 411 4.45 -28.04 5.18
C SER A 411 3.03 -28.66 5.13
N PRO A 412 2.84 -29.87 4.55
CA PRO A 412 1.53 -30.54 4.53
C PRO A 412 0.88 -30.74 5.90
N SER A 413 1.67 -30.78 6.97
CA SER A 413 1.17 -30.86 8.35
C SER A 413 0.23 -29.73 8.70
N VAL A 414 0.47 -28.52 8.18
CA VAL A 414 -0.38 -27.34 8.39
C VAL A 414 -1.75 -27.53 7.73
N GLY A 415 -1.77 -27.98 6.47
CA GLY A 415 -3.01 -28.34 5.78
C GLY A 415 -3.80 -29.45 6.48
N ARG A 416 -3.10 -30.49 6.98
CA ARG A 416 -3.71 -31.58 7.77
C ARG A 416 -4.32 -31.08 9.08
N ALA A 417 -3.66 -30.14 9.75
CA ALA A 417 -4.18 -29.51 10.96
C ALA A 417 -5.42 -28.66 10.65
N ALA A 418 -5.40 -27.85 9.58
CA ALA A 418 -6.55 -27.06 9.15
C ALA A 418 -7.76 -27.94 8.86
N VAL A 419 -7.58 -29.06 8.13
CA VAL A 419 -8.66 -30.03 7.90
C VAL A 419 -9.27 -30.51 9.23
N ARG A 420 -8.44 -30.94 10.19
CA ARG A 420 -8.92 -31.43 11.49
C ARG A 420 -9.70 -30.37 12.26
N VAL A 421 -9.22 -29.12 12.26
CA VAL A 421 -9.87 -28.01 12.96
C VAL A 421 -11.22 -27.65 12.31
N LEU A 422 -11.25 -27.53 10.98
CA LEU A 422 -12.47 -27.20 10.24
C LEU A 422 -13.53 -28.30 10.39
N GLU A 423 -13.14 -29.57 10.30
CA GLU A 423 -14.06 -30.70 10.49
C GLU A 423 -14.55 -30.80 11.94
N ALA A 424 -13.68 -30.55 12.93
CA ALA A 424 -14.08 -30.49 14.34
C ALA A 424 -15.05 -29.34 14.63
N ALA A 425 -14.98 -28.26 13.85
CA ALA A 425 -15.94 -27.16 13.87
C ALA A 425 -17.25 -27.47 13.11
N GLY A 426 -17.45 -28.70 12.63
CA GLY A 426 -18.66 -29.12 11.91
C GLY A 426 -18.71 -28.66 10.45
N LEU A 427 -17.58 -28.26 9.85
CA LEU A 427 -17.51 -27.86 8.44
C LEU A 427 -17.11 -29.03 7.55
N ARG A 428 -17.68 -29.08 6.34
CA ARG A 428 -17.32 -30.07 5.31
C ARG A 428 -16.18 -29.53 4.45
N VAL A 429 -14.96 -30.02 4.67
CA VAL A 429 -13.79 -29.55 3.91
C VAL A 429 -13.76 -30.17 2.52
N VAL A 430 -13.62 -29.31 1.49
CA VAL A 430 -13.39 -29.71 0.10
C VAL A 430 -12.13 -29.04 -0.42
N LEU A 431 -11.50 -29.61 -1.46
CA LEU A 431 -10.36 -29.00 -2.13
C LEU A 431 -10.77 -28.45 -3.51
N PRO A 432 -10.08 -27.44 -4.05
CA PRO A 432 -10.31 -26.95 -5.40
C PRO A 432 -10.24 -28.06 -6.47
N PRO A 433 -11.00 -27.95 -7.57
CA PRO A 433 -10.96 -28.91 -8.67
C PRO A 433 -9.54 -29.09 -9.25
N THR A 434 -9.25 -30.30 -9.73
CA THR A 434 -8.01 -30.60 -10.46
C THR A 434 -8.31 -31.43 -11.70
N LEU A 435 -7.58 -31.18 -12.79
CA LEU A 435 -7.74 -31.93 -14.03
C LEU A 435 -6.80 -33.14 -14.06
N ARG A 436 -7.37 -34.34 -14.08
CA ARG A 436 -6.65 -35.60 -14.26
C ARG A 436 -7.46 -36.52 -15.19
N PRO A 437 -6.87 -37.09 -16.26
CA PRO A 437 -7.57 -38.06 -17.09
C PRO A 437 -7.88 -39.32 -16.26
N GLY A 438 -9.13 -39.77 -16.32
CA GLY A 438 -9.59 -41.02 -15.70
C GLY A 438 -10.02 -40.94 -14.23
N SER A 439 -10.13 -39.76 -13.63
CA SER A 439 -10.66 -39.61 -12.25
C SER A 439 -11.87 -38.68 -12.21
N ARG A 440 -12.89 -39.06 -11.41
CA ARG A 440 -14.03 -38.19 -11.09
C ARG A 440 -13.54 -36.81 -10.62
N PRO A 441 -14.17 -35.70 -11.04
CA PRO A 441 -13.92 -34.39 -10.43
C PRO A 441 -14.06 -34.51 -8.92
N VAL A 442 -13.07 -34.07 -8.16
CA VAL A 442 -13.20 -33.99 -6.70
C VAL A 442 -13.94 -32.69 -6.39
N GLY A 443 -15.15 -32.80 -5.82
CA GLY A 443 -16.03 -31.69 -5.41
C GLY A 443 -17.33 -31.64 -6.23
N ASP A 444 -18.43 -32.20 -5.71
CA ASP A 444 -19.71 -32.30 -6.42
C ASP A 444 -20.88 -31.63 -5.67
N ALA A 445 -21.05 -30.33 -5.89
CA ALA A 445 -22.40 -29.73 -5.84
C ALA A 445 -23.06 -29.69 -7.25
N ARG A 446 -22.79 -30.74 -8.05
CA ARG A 446 -23.35 -31.08 -9.39
C ARG A 446 -22.76 -30.31 -10.60
N SER A 447 -22.22 -31.11 -11.52
CA SER A 447 -21.33 -30.75 -12.65
C SER A 447 -22.07 -30.43 -13.96
N ARG A 448 -21.46 -29.64 -14.88
CA ARG A 448 -21.50 -29.75 -16.37
C ARG A 448 -20.26 -29.05 -16.97
N SER A 449 -19.71 -29.32 -18.17
CA SER A 449 -19.98 -30.25 -19.28
C SER A 449 -18.64 -30.87 -19.77
N ALA A 450 -18.69 -31.99 -20.50
CA ALA A 450 -17.50 -32.67 -21.04
C ALA A 450 -16.68 -31.84 -22.05
N LEU A 451 -17.24 -30.75 -22.60
CA LEU A 451 -16.53 -29.91 -23.57
C LEU A 451 -15.45 -29.02 -22.94
N SER A 452 -15.56 -28.64 -21.67
CA SER A 452 -14.50 -27.88 -20.98
C SER A 452 -13.26 -28.72 -20.68
N LEU A 453 -13.37 -30.05 -20.75
CA LEU A 453 -12.27 -30.99 -20.56
C LEU A 453 -11.41 -31.18 -21.81
N LEU A 454 -11.91 -30.80 -23.00
CA LEU A 454 -11.18 -30.97 -24.27
C LEU A 454 -10.12 -29.89 -24.49
N THR A 455 -10.24 -28.71 -23.87
CA THR A 455 -9.26 -27.62 -23.96
C THR A 455 -8.34 -27.53 -22.75
N ALA A 456 -8.66 -28.23 -21.65
CA ALA A 456 -7.99 -28.03 -20.37
C ALA A 456 -6.76 -28.94 -20.21
N ARG A 457 -5.57 -28.33 -20.32
CA ARG A 457 -4.29 -28.98 -19.99
C ARG A 457 -4.30 -29.41 -18.51
N ARG A 458 -3.81 -30.63 -18.20
CA ARG A 458 -3.63 -31.13 -16.80
C ARG A 458 -3.08 -30.01 -15.91
N GLY A 459 -3.81 -29.62 -14.87
CA GLY A 459 -3.49 -28.43 -14.09
C GLY A 459 -4.05 -28.46 -12.67
N ARG A 460 -3.41 -27.69 -11.79
CA ARG A 460 -3.86 -27.37 -10.44
C ARG A 460 -3.96 -25.86 -10.28
N VAL A 461 -4.79 -25.44 -9.33
CA VAL A 461 -4.88 -24.06 -8.89
C VAL A 461 -3.55 -23.59 -8.29
N CYS A 462 -3.21 -22.32 -8.47
CA CYS A 462 -2.06 -21.66 -7.86
C CYS A 462 -2.30 -20.15 -7.84
N CYS A 463 -1.92 -19.48 -6.76
CA CYS A 463 -2.18 -18.05 -6.57
C CYS A 463 -1.21 -17.15 -7.33
N GLY A 464 -0.28 -17.72 -8.09
CA GLY A 464 0.67 -16.96 -8.91
C GLY A 464 1.74 -16.19 -8.12
N LEU A 465 1.65 -16.12 -6.79
CA LEU A 465 2.51 -15.31 -5.91
C LEU A 465 4.00 -15.34 -6.26
N THR A 466 4.57 -16.53 -6.49
CA THR A 466 6.01 -16.67 -6.77
C THR A 466 6.40 -16.02 -8.10
N TYR A 467 5.51 -16.05 -9.10
CA TYR A 467 5.71 -15.35 -10.36
C TYR A 467 5.53 -13.84 -10.21
N ILE A 468 4.51 -13.42 -9.46
CA ILE A 468 4.21 -11.99 -9.21
C ILE A 468 5.39 -11.32 -8.50
N SER A 469 5.86 -11.88 -7.38
CA SER A 469 6.96 -11.31 -6.57
C SER A 469 8.31 -11.22 -7.31
N THR A 470 8.44 -11.93 -8.44
CA THR A 470 9.64 -11.92 -9.30
C THR A 470 9.43 -11.20 -10.64
N GLY A 471 8.28 -10.51 -10.81
CA GLY A 471 7.92 -9.75 -12.00
C GLY A 471 7.67 -10.60 -13.25
N GLN A 472 7.36 -11.89 -13.12
CA GLN A 472 7.08 -12.79 -14.24
C GLN A 472 5.58 -12.76 -14.58
N LEU A 473 5.06 -11.57 -14.87
CA LEU A 473 3.62 -11.30 -14.95
C LEU A 473 2.89 -12.06 -16.06
N ASP A 474 3.52 -12.34 -17.21
CA ASP A 474 2.88 -13.16 -18.25
C ASP A 474 2.61 -14.60 -17.78
N ARG A 475 3.57 -15.18 -17.05
CA ARG A 475 3.40 -16.49 -16.41
C ARG A 475 2.36 -16.42 -15.30
N ALA A 476 2.36 -15.35 -14.52
CA ALA A 476 1.34 -15.14 -13.49
C ALA A 476 -0.05 -15.11 -14.13
N ARG A 477 -0.30 -14.29 -15.16
CA ARG A 477 -1.57 -14.24 -15.91
C ARG A 477 -2.00 -15.61 -16.41
N ALA A 478 -1.10 -16.37 -17.05
CA ALA A 478 -1.42 -17.71 -17.54
C ALA A 478 -1.77 -18.70 -16.41
N VAL A 479 -1.11 -18.58 -15.25
CA VAL A 479 -1.40 -19.39 -14.06
C VAL A 479 -2.72 -19.00 -13.40
N LEU A 480 -3.02 -17.70 -13.36
CA LEU A 480 -4.22 -17.15 -12.75
C LEU A 480 -5.46 -17.43 -13.60
N ARG A 481 -5.41 -17.23 -14.93
CA ARG A 481 -6.52 -17.61 -15.83
C ARG A 481 -6.86 -19.10 -15.72
N ARG A 482 -5.85 -19.98 -15.73
CA ARG A 482 -6.06 -21.42 -15.46
C ARG A 482 -6.68 -21.66 -14.09
N THR A 483 -6.31 -20.87 -13.09
CA THR A 483 -6.85 -20.98 -11.73
C THR A 483 -8.32 -20.58 -11.70
N LEU A 484 -8.70 -19.47 -12.34
CA LEU A 484 -10.10 -19.06 -12.49
C LEU A 484 -10.91 -20.13 -13.24
N ASP A 485 -10.39 -20.68 -14.33
CA ASP A 485 -11.07 -21.75 -15.09
C ASP A 485 -11.32 -23.01 -14.23
N LEU A 486 -10.43 -23.31 -13.28
CA LEU A 486 -10.60 -24.42 -12.33
C LEU A 486 -11.53 -24.06 -11.17
N LEU A 487 -11.54 -22.79 -10.77
CA LEU A 487 -12.35 -22.29 -9.66
C LEU A 487 -13.77 -21.91 -10.07
N GLU A 488 -14.09 -21.78 -11.36
CA GLU A 488 -15.42 -21.46 -11.87
C GLU A 488 -16.56 -22.18 -11.11
N PRO A 489 -16.50 -23.51 -10.87
CA PRO A 489 -17.58 -24.21 -10.17
C PRO A 489 -17.64 -23.87 -8.67
N VAL A 490 -16.53 -23.45 -8.08
CA VAL A 490 -16.44 -23.00 -6.68
C VAL A 490 -16.96 -21.57 -6.54
N LEU A 491 -16.61 -20.70 -7.48
CA LEU A 491 -17.06 -19.30 -7.50
C LEU A 491 -18.58 -19.18 -7.67
N ALA A 492 -19.21 -20.17 -8.32
CA ALA A 492 -20.67 -20.27 -8.41
C ALA A 492 -21.38 -20.69 -7.10
N THR A 493 -20.64 -20.86 -5.99
CA THR A 493 -21.19 -21.27 -4.69
C THR A 493 -20.85 -20.27 -3.59
N ASP A 494 -21.66 -20.22 -2.52
CA ASP A 494 -21.38 -19.41 -1.33
C ASP A 494 -20.35 -20.06 -0.37
N ALA A 495 -19.57 -21.04 -0.86
CA ALA A 495 -18.59 -21.74 -0.03
C ALA A 495 -17.37 -20.83 0.21
N PRO A 496 -17.00 -20.56 1.48
CA PRO A 496 -15.82 -19.74 1.76
C PRO A 496 -14.54 -20.44 1.28
N LEU A 497 -13.65 -19.66 0.65
CA LEU A 497 -12.30 -20.10 0.28
C LEU A 497 -11.33 -19.78 1.43
N VAL A 498 -10.82 -20.82 2.08
CA VAL A 498 -9.85 -20.72 3.18
C VAL A 498 -8.44 -20.90 2.65
N VAL A 499 -7.60 -19.89 2.83
CA VAL A 499 -6.20 -19.89 2.40
C VAL A 499 -5.32 -19.78 3.65
N LEU A 500 -4.41 -20.74 3.83
CA LEU A 500 -3.59 -20.81 5.05
C LEU A 500 -2.35 -19.91 4.98
N GLU A 501 -1.81 -19.70 3.79
CA GLU A 501 -0.63 -18.85 3.58
C GLU A 501 -1.07 -17.40 3.29
N PRO A 502 -0.76 -16.44 4.17
CA PRO A 502 -1.25 -15.06 4.04
C PRO A 502 -0.85 -14.35 2.74
N SER A 503 0.34 -14.61 2.22
CA SER A 503 0.82 -13.96 0.99
C SER A 503 0.05 -14.45 -0.24
N CYS A 504 -0.29 -15.73 -0.27
CA CYS A 504 -1.11 -16.36 -1.29
C CYS A 504 -2.57 -15.88 -1.17
N ALA A 505 -3.07 -15.68 0.05
CA ALA A 505 -4.38 -15.06 0.28
C ALA A 505 -4.41 -13.62 -0.23
N ALA A 506 -3.36 -12.84 0.05
CA ALA A 506 -3.22 -11.47 -0.46
C ALA A 506 -3.15 -11.45 -1.99
N ALA A 507 -2.40 -12.37 -2.60
CA ALA A 507 -2.33 -12.49 -4.05
C ALA A 507 -3.70 -12.76 -4.67
N LEU A 508 -4.45 -13.72 -4.14
CA LEU A 508 -5.82 -14.02 -4.61
C LEU A 508 -6.78 -12.84 -4.42
N ARG A 509 -6.69 -12.14 -3.29
CA ARG A 509 -7.61 -11.04 -2.95
C ARG A 509 -7.30 -9.74 -3.69
N THR A 510 -6.04 -9.48 -4.01
CA THR A 510 -5.59 -8.17 -4.51
C THR A 510 -4.88 -8.24 -5.85
N ASP A 511 -3.85 -9.08 -5.97
CA ASP A 511 -3.06 -9.13 -7.21
C ASP A 511 -3.83 -9.74 -8.38
N VAL A 512 -4.71 -10.72 -8.13
CA VAL A 512 -5.55 -11.32 -9.18
C VAL A 512 -6.47 -10.30 -9.85
N PRO A 513 -7.36 -9.59 -9.12
CA PRO A 513 -8.25 -8.61 -9.76
C PRO A 513 -7.50 -7.44 -10.39
N GLU A 514 -6.32 -7.07 -9.85
CA GLU A 514 -5.50 -6.01 -10.45
C GLU A 514 -4.79 -6.49 -11.75
N LEU A 515 -4.29 -7.73 -11.80
CA LEU A 515 -3.53 -8.25 -12.94
C LEU A 515 -4.42 -8.80 -14.07
N LEU A 516 -5.60 -9.31 -13.72
CA LEU A 516 -6.64 -9.78 -14.64
C LEU A 516 -7.85 -8.83 -14.61
N HIS A 517 -7.59 -7.52 -14.69
CA HIS A 517 -8.62 -6.48 -14.64
C HIS A 517 -9.62 -6.55 -15.81
N ASP A 518 -9.32 -7.32 -16.85
CA ASP A 518 -10.16 -7.62 -18.00
C ASP A 518 -11.09 -8.83 -17.78
N ASP A 519 -10.89 -9.61 -16.73
CA ASP A 519 -11.66 -10.82 -16.42
C ASP A 519 -12.73 -10.49 -15.34
N PRO A 520 -14.03 -10.69 -15.62
CA PRO A 520 -15.10 -10.29 -14.69
C PRO A 520 -15.37 -11.27 -13.54
N ARG A 521 -14.67 -12.42 -13.50
CA ARG A 521 -14.81 -13.46 -12.46
C ARG A 521 -13.95 -13.17 -11.25
#